data_AF-J7VZ05-F1
#
_entry.id   AF-J7VZ05-F1
#
_cell.length_a   1.000
_cell.length_b   1.000
_cell.length_c   1.000
_cell.angle_alpha   90.00
_cell.angle_beta   90.00
_cell.angle_gamma   90.00
#
_symmetry.space_group_name_H-M   'P 1'
#
loop_
_entity.id
_entity.type
_entity.pdbx_description
1 polymer ?
#
loop_
_entity_poly.entity_id
_entity_poly.type
_entity_poly.pdbx_seq_one_letter_code
_entity_poly.pdbx_strand_id
1 'polypeptide(L)'
;GPTGPTGPTGPTGPTGPTGPTGPTGPTGPTGPTGPTGPTGPTGPKKDVSSFAASTTGPLINVVLGGTPVPFPDSQILNGGITVDGTNTIFTVPTTGQYLIDYKLDVTAVALFSTELIINGLSGPLTRIIPVIPVSHYKNTIIVSLTAGSTITLQLFGIAVATTLLPGSAGATLTIIQIL
;
A
#
# COMPACT_ATOMS: atom_id res chain seq x y z
N GLY A 1 -64.23 71.48 -91.38
CA GLY A 1 -64.69 70.49 -90.39
C GLY A 1 -63.99 70.74 -89.06
N PRO A 2 -64.56 70.34 -87.92
CA PRO A 2 -63.98 70.59 -86.60
C PRO A 2 -62.63 69.87 -86.42
N THR A 3 -61.74 70.45 -85.61
CA THR A 3 -60.43 69.89 -85.21
C THR A 3 -60.60 68.53 -84.53
N GLY A 4 -59.81 67.53 -84.94
CA GLY A 4 -59.89 66.18 -84.39
C GLY A 4 -59.50 66.10 -82.91
N PRO A 5 -60.05 65.13 -82.15
CA PRO A 5 -59.76 64.98 -80.72
C PRO A 5 -58.29 64.66 -80.47
N THR A 6 -57.75 65.17 -79.36
CA THR A 6 -56.40 64.87 -78.87
C THR A 6 -56.26 63.36 -78.60
N GLY A 7 -55.15 62.76 -79.05
CA GLY A 7 -54.88 61.34 -78.87
C GLY A 7 -54.73 60.93 -77.38
N PRO A 8 -54.95 59.65 -77.06
CA PRO A 8 -54.87 59.16 -75.69
C PRO A 8 -53.45 59.25 -75.12
N THR A 9 -53.34 59.48 -73.81
CA THR A 9 -52.07 59.46 -73.07
C THR A 9 -51.41 58.08 -73.18
N GLY A 10 -50.09 58.05 -73.44
CA GLY A 10 -49.33 56.82 -73.56
C GLY A 10 -49.27 56.01 -72.25
N PRO A 11 -48.98 54.69 -72.33
CA PRO A 11 -48.93 53.82 -71.15
C PRO A 11 -47.79 54.21 -70.20
N THR A 12 -48.00 53.99 -68.89
CA THR A 12 -46.97 54.14 -67.86
C THR A 12 -45.82 53.17 -68.09
N GLY A 13 -44.58 53.63 -67.94
CA GLY A 13 -43.38 52.80 -68.12
C GLY A 13 -43.25 51.67 -67.07
N PRO A 14 -42.44 50.63 -67.35
CA PRO A 14 -42.27 49.49 -66.46
C PRO A 14 -41.56 49.87 -65.16
N THR A 15 -41.88 49.18 -64.07
CA THR A 15 -41.18 49.29 -62.78
C THR A 15 -39.72 48.82 -62.92
N GLY A 16 -38.78 49.56 -62.31
CA GLY A 16 -37.35 49.22 -62.33
C GLY A 16 -37.02 47.91 -61.58
N PRO A 17 -35.84 47.31 -61.85
CA PRO A 17 -35.42 46.05 -61.24
C PRO A 17 -35.13 46.19 -59.73
N THR A 18 -35.37 45.12 -58.98
CA THR A 18 -35.00 45.02 -57.55
C THR A 18 -33.47 45.02 -57.37
N GLY A 19 -32.98 45.74 -56.36
CA GLY A 19 -31.55 45.82 -56.05
C GLY A 19 -30.91 44.52 -55.55
N PRO A 20 -29.57 44.38 -55.59
CA PRO A 20 -28.87 43.18 -55.17
C PRO A 20 -28.95 42.94 -53.65
N THR A 21 -28.88 41.66 -53.24
CA THR A 21 -28.80 41.27 -51.82
C THR A 21 -27.43 41.62 -51.24
N GLY A 22 -27.40 42.11 -49.99
CA GLY A 22 -26.16 42.50 -49.30
C GLY A 22 -25.26 41.31 -48.90
N PRO A 23 -23.96 41.56 -48.57
CA PRO A 23 -23.01 40.51 -48.22
C PRO A 23 -23.29 39.87 -46.86
N THR A 24 -22.94 38.59 -46.72
CA THR A 24 -23.00 37.86 -45.44
C THR A 24 -21.99 38.42 -44.43
N GLY A 25 -22.40 38.53 -43.16
CA GLY A 25 -21.54 39.03 -42.08
C GLY A 25 -20.40 38.06 -41.68
N PRO A 26 -19.39 38.53 -40.94
CA PRO A 26 -18.23 37.72 -40.53
C PRO A 26 -18.58 36.66 -39.48
N THR A 27 -17.83 35.55 -39.49
CA THR A 27 -17.91 34.50 -38.46
C THR A 27 -17.41 35.02 -37.10
N GLY A 28 -18.11 34.67 -36.01
CA GLY A 28 -17.75 35.07 -34.65
C GLY A 28 -16.46 34.39 -34.11
N PRO A 29 -15.89 34.91 -33.01
CA PRO A 29 -14.65 34.38 -32.44
C PRO A 29 -14.85 33.01 -31.78
N THR A 30 -13.80 32.19 -31.78
CA THR A 30 -13.74 30.93 -31.03
C THR A 30 -13.82 31.20 -29.51
N GLY A 31 -14.59 30.38 -28.79
CA GLY A 31 -14.73 30.49 -27.33
C GLY A 31 -13.45 30.14 -26.55
N PRO A 32 -13.36 30.51 -25.26
CA PRO A 32 -12.19 30.26 -24.44
C PRO A 32 -12.01 28.76 -24.13
N THR A 33 -10.76 28.34 -23.95
CA THR A 33 -10.42 27.00 -23.43
C THR A 33 -10.97 26.83 -22.01
N GLY A 34 -11.55 25.65 -21.72
CA GLY A 34 -12.06 25.32 -20.39
C GLY A 34 -10.97 25.22 -19.31
N PRO A 35 -11.34 25.26 -18.01
CA PRO A 35 -10.39 25.18 -16.91
C PRO A 35 -9.74 23.79 -16.82
N THR A 36 -8.48 23.74 -16.34
CA THR A 36 -7.81 22.50 -15.95
C THR A 36 -8.58 21.81 -14.81
N GLY A 37 -8.72 20.48 -14.88
CA GLY A 37 -9.37 19.70 -13.83
C GLY A 37 -8.60 19.72 -12.49
N PRO A 38 -9.25 19.35 -11.37
CA PRO A 38 -8.62 19.34 -10.06
C PRO A 38 -7.48 18.31 -10.00
N THR A 39 -6.44 18.63 -9.23
CA THR A 39 -5.41 17.65 -8.84
C THR A 39 -6.06 16.48 -8.09
N GLY A 40 -5.66 15.24 -8.41
CA GLY A 40 -6.14 14.05 -7.70
C GLY A 40 -5.71 14.02 -6.23
N PRO A 41 -6.37 13.21 -5.38
CA PRO A 41 -6.02 13.11 -3.97
C PRO A 41 -4.60 12.58 -3.80
N THR A 42 -3.84 13.16 -2.87
CA THR A 42 -2.56 12.60 -2.42
C THR A 42 -2.84 11.26 -1.71
N GLY A 43 -2.15 10.19 -2.10
CA GLY A 43 -2.29 8.88 -1.46
C GLY A 43 -1.87 8.91 0.02
N PRO A 44 -2.47 8.09 0.91
CA PRO A 44 -2.10 8.07 2.31
C PRO A 44 -0.69 7.49 2.49
N LYS A 45 0.27 8.32 2.91
CA LYS A 45 1.56 7.86 3.43
C LYS A 45 1.34 7.30 4.83
N LYS A 46 1.07 6.01 4.93
CA LYS A 46 1.07 5.29 6.21
C LYS A 46 2.49 4.81 6.50
N ASP A 47 3.22 5.57 7.31
CA ASP A 47 4.49 5.12 7.90
C ASP A 47 4.21 4.07 9.00
N VAL A 48 3.55 2.97 8.63
CA VAL A 48 3.28 1.84 9.53
C VAL A 48 4.45 0.90 9.42
N SER A 49 5.35 0.97 10.39
CA SER A 49 6.53 0.15 10.44
C SER A 49 6.96 -0.13 11.88
N SER A 50 7.57 -1.28 12.11
CA SER A 50 8.20 -1.58 13.37
C SER A 50 9.51 -2.34 13.18
N PHE A 51 10.43 -2.09 14.10
CA PHE A 51 11.61 -2.90 14.34
C PHE A 51 11.63 -3.28 15.81
N ALA A 52 11.99 -4.53 16.11
CA ALA A 52 12.18 -5.01 17.48
C ALA A 52 13.32 -6.03 17.51
N ALA A 53 14.07 -6.09 18.61
CA ALA A 53 15.20 -6.98 18.76
C ALA A 53 15.23 -7.69 20.11
N SER A 54 16.00 -8.77 20.19
CA SER A 54 16.51 -9.31 21.44
C SER A 54 18.03 -9.36 21.37
N THR A 55 18.70 -8.63 22.25
CA THR A 55 20.17 -8.45 22.25
C THR A 55 20.83 -8.99 23.52
N THR A 56 20.03 -9.33 24.53
CA THR A 56 20.47 -9.78 25.85
C THR A 56 20.84 -11.26 25.91
N GLY A 57 20.57 -12.02 24.84
CA GLY A 57 20.88 -13.45 24.75
C GLY A 57 20.06 -14.37 25.66
N PRO A 58 18.72 -14.19 25.79
CA PRO A 58 17.92 -15.02 26.68
C PRO A 58 17.98 -16.50 26.28
N LEU A 59 17.87 -17.35 27.30
CA LEU A 59 17.58 -18.77 27.12
C LEU A 59 16.13 -18.95 26.65
N ILE A 60 15.93 -19.70 25.58
CA ILE A 60 14.62 -20.11 25.07
C ILE A 60 14.49 -21.62 25.22
N ASN A 61 13.50 -22.03 26.02
CA ASN A 61 13.14 -23.44 26.22
C ASN A 61 12.13 -23.85 25.15
N VAL A 62 12.62 -24.43 24.06
CA VAL A 62 11.82 -24.81 22.90
C VAL A 62 11.02 -26.07 23.20
N VAL A 63 9.71 -25.98 22.99
CA VAL A 63 8.77 -27.09 23.16
C VAL A 63 8.07 -27.46 21.85
N LEU A 64 7.44 -28.64 21.84
CA LEU A 64 6.76 -29.16 20.65
C LEU A 64 5.58 -28.29 20.23
N GLY A 65 4.90 -27.66 21.19
CA GLY A 65 3.74 -26.79 20.96
C GLY A 65 4.09 -25.38 20.49
N GLY A 66 5.37 -25.07 20.27
CA GLY A 66 5.82 -23.73 19.90
C GLY A 66 6.25 -22.91 21.12
N THR A 67 7.31 -22.14 20.96
CA THR A 67 7.82 -21.22 21.98
C THR A 67 8.00 -19.84 21.35
N PRO A 68 7.23 -18.83 21.78
CA PRO A 68 7.38 -17.47 21.30
C PRO A 68 8.77 -16.91 21.58
N VAL A 69 9.33 -16.21 20.60
CA VAL A 69 10.59 -15.46 20.74
C VAL A 69 10.26 -14.05 21.21
N PRO A 70 10.73 -13.62 22.40
CA PRO A 70 10.54 -12.26 22.87
C PRO A 70 11.52 -11.29 22.20
N PHE A 71 11.08 -10.06 21.93
CA PHE A 71 11.87 -8.97 21.35
C PHE A 71 11.83 -7.71 22.25
N PRO A 72 12.33 -7.77 23.48
CA PRO A 72 12.18 -6.67 24.45
C PRO A 72 13.10 -5.47 24.20
N ASP A 73 14.11 -5.63 23.35
CA ASP A 73 15.21 -4.67 23.19
C ASP A 73 15.02 -3.83 21.91
N SER A 74 15.50 -2.58 21.93
CA SER A 74 15.60 -1.71 20.73
C SER A 74 14.32 -1.60 19.90
N GLN A 75 13.14 -1.54 20.52
CA GLN A 75 11.87 -1.41 19.82
C GLN A 75 11.64 -0.01 19.26
N ILE A 76 11.27 0.05 17.98
CA ILE A 76 10.76 1.24 17.30
C ILE A 76 9.41 0.84 16.71
N LEU A 77 8.32 1.42 17.24
CA LEU A 77 6.95 1.08 16.85
C LEU A 77 6.26 2.31 16.25
N ASN A 78 6.19 2.38 14.92
CA ASN A 78 5.61 3.52 14.19
C ASN A 78 4.26 3.17 13.56
N GLY A 79 3.45 4.21 13.36
CA GLY A 79 2.16 4.09 12.69
C GLY A 79 1.09 3.30 13.45
N GLY A 80 1.30 3.03 14.74
CA GLY A 80 0.31 2.41 15.62
C GLY A 80 0.45 0.89 15.80
N ILE A 81 1.55 0.28 15.32
CA ILE A 81 1.87 -1.10 15.70
C ILE A 81 2.06 -1.17 17.22
N THR A 82 1.47 -2.17 17.84
CA THR A 82 1.63 -2.43 19.28
C THR A 82 2.30 -3.78 19.50
N VAL A 83 2.87 -3.96 20.69
CA VAL A 83 3.40 -5.24 21.17
C VAL A 83 2.81 -5.55 22.55
N ASP A 84 2.60 -6.82 22.85
CA ASP A 84 2.13 -7.27 24.16
C ASP A 84 3.18 -7.08 25.28
N GLY A 85 2.76 -7.25 26.54
CA GLY A 85 3.63 -7.08 27.70
C GLY A 85 4.79 -8.08 27.80
N THR A 86 4.71 -9.20 27.07
CA THR A 86 5.78 -10.20 26.97
C THR A 86 6.70 -9.98 25.78
N ASN A 87 6.46 -8.95 24.96
CA ASN A 87 7.24 -8.60 23.77
C ASN A 87 7.28 -9.69 22.68
N THR A 88 6.21 -10.46 22.56
CA THR A 88 6.10 -11.65 21.71
C THR A 88 5.01 -11.54 20.64
N ILE A 89 3.99 -10.71 20.85
CA ILE A 89 2.85 -10.58 19.95
C ILE A 89 2.78 -9.16 19.44
N PHE A 90 3.02 -8.98 18.14
CA PHE A 90 2.93 -7.69 17.46
C PHE A 90 1.58 -7.57 16.77
N THR A 91 0.88 -6.45 16.95
CA THR A 91 -0.45 -6.22 16.38
C THR A 91 -0.41 -5.09 15.37
N VAL A 92 -0.92 -5.32 14.16
CA VAL A 92 -0.96 -4.28 13.12
C VAL A 92 -2.20 -3.39 13.27
N PRO A 93 -2.08 -2.07 13.06
CA PRO A 93 -3.17 -1.12 13.31
C PRO A 93 -4.17 -1.04 12.15
N THR A 94 -3.77 -1.46 10.95
CA THR A 94 -4.53 -1.19 9.73
C THR A 94 -4.53 -2.37 8.78
N THR A 95 -5.57 -2.46 7.96
CA THR A 95 -5.61 -3.41 6.85
C THR A 95 -4.66 -2.98 5.74
N GLY A 96 -3.92 -3.91 5.16
CA GLY A 96 -2.96 -3.65 4.07
C GLY A 96 -2.09 -4.86 3.75
N GLN A 97 -1.14 -4.70 2.83
CA GLN A 97 -0.07 -5.68 2.64
C GLN A 97 1.14 -5.30 3.47
N TYR A 98 1.73 -6.30 4.12
CA TYR A 98 2.86 -6.14 5.01
C TYR A 98 4.03 -7.01 4.55
N LEU A 99 5.22 -6.43 4.52
CA LEU A 99 6.48 -7.16 4.52
C LEU A 99 6.83 -7.47 5.97
N ILE A 100 7.12 -8.74 6.25
CA ILE A 100 7.57 -9.19 7.57
C ILE A 100 8.91 -9.92 7.38
N ASP A 101 9.95 -9.42 8.04
CA ASP A 101 11.28 -10.02 8.04
C ASP A 101 11.66 -10.40 9.46
N TYR A 102 12.20 -11.60 9.66
CA TYR A 102 12.87 -11.94 10.90
C TYR A 102 14.25 -12.51 10.66
N LYS A 103 15.09 -12.33 11.68
CA LYS A 103 16.39 -12.99 11.82
C LYS A 103 16.49 -13.59 13.22
N LEU A 104 17.12 -14.74 13.34
CA LEU A 104 17.42 -15.43 14.59
C LEU A 104 18.85 -15.98 14.54
N ASP A 105 19.71 -15.52 15.44
CA ASP A 105 21.05 -16.03 15.69
C ASP A 105 21.11 -16.70 17.07
N VAL A 106 21.64 -17.93 17.13
CA VAL A 106 21.77 -18.69 18.39
C VAL A 106 23.20 -19.12 18.65
N THR A 107 23.62 -19.20 19.92
CA THR A 107 24.98 -19.64 20.30
C THR A 107 25.10 -21.15 20.46
N ALA A 108 24.04 -21.83 20.89
CA ALA A 108 23.98 -23.27 21.01
C ALA A 108 23.11 -23.85 19.89
N VAL A 109 23.74 -24.54 18.94
CA VAL A 109 23.02 -25.17 17.82
C VAL A 109 22.19 -26.34 18.32
N ALA A 110 20.88 -26.19 18.21
CA ALA A 110 19.87 -27.19 18.54
C ALA A 110 18.99 -27.46 17.32
N LEU A 111 18.44 -28.67 17.20
CA LEU A 111 17.51 -29.00 16.11
C LEU A 111 16.10 -28.51 16.47
N PHE A 112 15.76 -27.34 15.94
CA PHE A 112 14.42 -26.76 16.02
C PHE A 112 14.06 -26.10 14.69
N SER A 113 12.76 -25.91 14.46
CA SER A 113 12.24 -25.11 13.35
C SER A 113 11.83 -23.73 13.84
N THR A 114 11.81 -22.76 12.93
CA THR A 114 11.29 -21.40 13.17
C THR A 114 10.04 -21.20 12.34
N GLU A 115 9.07 -20.42 12.85
CA GLU A 115 7.87 -20.08 12.10
C GLU A 115 7.31 -18.72 12.50
N LEU A 116 6.89 -17.91 11.52
CA LEU A 116 5.97 -16.81 11.78
C LEU A 116 4.54 -17.34 11.87
N ILE A 117 3.93 -17.14 13.02
CA ILE A 117 2.53 -17.42 13.30
C ILE A 117 1.73 -16.14 13.10
N ILE A 118 0.73 -16.19 12.22
CA ILE A 118 -0.13 -15.05 11.89
C ILE A 118 -1.53 -15.35 12.40
N ASN A 119 -2.07 -14.51 13.29
CA ASN A 119 -3.40 -14.72 13.89
C ASN A 119 -3.54 -16.10 14.59
N GLY A 120 -2.46 -16.62 15.17
CA GLY A 120 -2.43 -17.96 15.76
C GLY A 120 -2.36 -19.11 14.75
N LEU A 121 -2.25 -18.82 13.45
CA LEU A 121 -2.22 -19.80 12.37
C LEU A 121 -0.79 -20.00 11.82
N SER A 122 -0.45 -21.26 11.61
CA SER A 122 0.77 -21.72 10.94
C SER A 122 0.63 -21.66 9.41
N GLY A 123 1.74 -21.44 8.68
CA GLY A 123 1.75 -21.29 7.23
C GLY A 123 2.98 -21.91 6.55
N PRO A 124 2.85 -22.54 5.38
CA PRO A 124 3.99 -23.21 4.73
C PRO A 124 5.09 -22.24 4.28
N LEU A 125 4.76 -20.97 4.01
CA LEU A 125 5.72 -19.94 3.63
C LEU A 125 6.45 -19.32 4.82
N THR A 126 5.94 -19.54 6.03
CA THR A 126 6.47 -18.90 7.24
C THR A 126 7.45 -19.78 7.99
N ARG A 127 7.48 -21.09 7.70
CA ARG A 127 8.22 -22.10 8.46
C ARG A 127 9.54 -22.49 7.81
N ILE A 128 10.61 -22.51 8.60
CA ILE A 128 11.92 -23.08 8.24
C ILE A 128 12.16 -24.33 9.07
N ILE A 129 12.30 -25.48 8.40
CA ILE A 129 12.56 -26.79 9.00
C ILE A 129 13.96 -27.25 8.59
N PRO A 130 14.98 -27.05 9.43
CA PRO A 130 16.31 -27.54 9.12
C PRO A 130 16.40 -29.05 9.35
N VAL A 131 17.21 -29.73 8.54
CA VAL A 131 17.47 -31.18 8.69
C VAL A 131 18.69 -31.44 9.58
N ILE A 132 19.52 -30.42 9.81
CA ILE A 132 20.67 -30.41 10.71
C ILE A 132 20.62 -29.14 11.58
N PRO A 133 21.20 -29.12 12.78
CA PRO A 133 21.24 -27.91 13.60
C PRO A 133 21.93 -26.75 12.87
N VAL A 134 21.28 -25.59 12.82
CA VAL A 134 21.85 -24.35 12.25
C VAL A 134 21.74 -23.21 13.27
N SER A 135 22.68 -22.26 13.21
CA SER A 135 22.78 -21.14 14.14
C SER A 135 22.16 -19.85 13.62
N HIS A 136 21.77 -19.80 12.34
CA HIS A 136 21.23 -18.61 11.69
C HIS A 136 19.94 -18.98 10.94
N TYR A 137 18.86 -18.28 11.27
CA TYR A 137 17.59 -18.36 10.55
C TYR A 137 17.20 -16.97 10.06
N LYS A 138 16.67 -16.91 8.85
CA LYS A 138 16.10 -15.69 8.29
C LYS A 138 14.95 -16.06 7.37
N ASN A 139 13.84 -15.34 7.48
CA ASN A 139 12.77 -15.42 6.50
C ASN A 139 12.17 -14.03 6.25
N THR A 140 11.74 -13.78 5.03
CA THR A 140 10.99 -12.59 4.65
C THR A 140 9.72 -13.03 3.93
N ILE A 141 8.56 -12.55 4.37
CA ILE A 141 7.27 -12.82 3.73
C ILE A 141 6.56 -11.51 3.38
N ILE A 142 5.67 -11.58 2.39
CA ILE A 142 4.68 -10.54 2.13
C ILE A 142 3.29 -11.15 2.33
N VAL A 143 2.47 -10.53 3.16
CA VAL A 143 1.16 -11.06 3.55
C VAL A 143 0.13 -9.95 3.67
N SER A 144 -1.11 -10.23 3.27
CA SER A 144 -2.25 -9.35 3.49
C SER A 144 -2.76 -9.52 4.92
N LEU A 145 -2.79 -8.43 5.68
CA LEU A 145 -3.27 -8.41 7.06
C LEU A 145 -4.46 -7.47 7.19
N THR A 146 -5.36 -7.79 8.11
CA THR A 146 -6.40 -6.85 8.56
C THR A 146 -5.96 -6.12 9.81
N ALA A 147 -6.55 -4.95 10.09
CA ALA A 147 -6.39 -4.28 11.37
C ALA A 147 -6.65 -5.26 12.54
N GLY A 148 -5.78 -5.26 13.54
CA GLY A 148 -5.81 -6.18 14.66
C GLY A 148 -5.15 -7.54 14.41
N SER A 149 -4.61 -7.79 13.20
CA SER A 149 -3.89 -9.04 12.95
C SER A 149 -2.63 -9.13 13.82
N THR A 150 -2.35 -10.31 14.35
CA THR A 150 -1.23 -10.57 15.25
C THR A 150 -0.12 -11.37 14.58
N ILE A 151 1.12 -11.08 14.95
CA ILE A 151 2.34 -11.69 14.40
C ILE A 151 3.22 -12.14 15.57
N THR A 152 3.64 -13.41 15.54
CA THR A 152 4.54 -14.01 16.54
C THR A 152 5.58 -14.86 15.84
N LEU A 153 6.86 -14.70 16.18
CA LEU A 153 7.89 -15.67 15.82
C LEU A 153 7.90 -16.79 16.88
N GLN A 154 7.80 -18.04 16.45
CA GLN A 154 7.87 -19.20 17.34
C GLN A 154 8.96 -20.18 16.92
N LEU A 155 9.55 -20.85 17.92
CA LEU A 155 10.44 -21.99 17.76
C LEU A 155 9.69 -23.28 18.06
N PHE A 156 9.90 -24.33 17.25
CA PHE A 156 9.30 -25.65 17.47
C PHE A 156 10.37 -26.74 17.47
N GLY A 157 10.36 -27.59 18.49
CA GLY A 157 11.36 -28.65 18.67
C GLY A 157 10.98 -29.59 19.80
N ILE A 158 11.78 -30.62 20.03
CA ILE A 158 11.53 -31.59 21.11
C ILE A 158 12.39 -31.21 22.31
N ALA A 159 11.79 -30.49 23.27
CA ALA A 159 12.35 -30.16 24.58
C ALA A 159 13.85 -29.80 24.54
N VAL A 160 14.17 -28.75 23.79
CA VAL A 160 15.56 -28.31 23.58
C VAL A 160 15.74 -26.88 24.04
N ALA A 161 16.88 -26.59 24.66
CA ALA A 161 17.21 -25.23 25.05
C ALA A 161 18.15 -24.60 24.03
N THR A 162 17.91 -23.34 23.67
CA THR A 162 18.80 -22.54 22.83
C THR A 162 18.95 -21.14 23.41
N THR A 163 20.13 -20.57 23.28
CA THR A 163 20.45 -19.19 23.69
C THR A 163 20.53 -18.30 22.47
N LEU A 164 19.85 -17.15 22.51
CA LEU A 164 20.07 -16.12 21.48
C LEU A 164 21.50 -15.57 21.58
N LEU A 165 22.10 -15.20 20.45
CA LEU A 165 23.43 -14.60 20.40
C LEU A 165 23.45 -13.24 21.14
N PRO A 166 24.21 -13.09 22.25
CA PRO A 166 24.30 -11.82 22.97
C PRO A 166 25.27 -10.83 22.29
N GLY A 167 25.11 -9.53 22.56
CA GLY A 167 26.03 -8.49 22.07
C GLY A 167 25.82 -8.09 20.60
N SER A 168 24.94 -8.80 19.89
CA SER A 168 24.31 -8.41 18.63
C SER A 168 22.79 -8.66 18.75
N ALA A 169 22.00 -8.30 17.75
CA ALA A 169 20.59 -8.65 17.75
C ALA A 169 20.41 -10.15 17.46
N GLY A 170 20.48 -10.97 18.52
CA GLY A 170 20.26 -12.41 18.51
C GLY A 170 18.87 -12.81 17.98
N ALA A 171 17.90 -11.90 18.05
CA ALA A 171 16.71 -11.96 17.21
C ALA A 171 16.32 -10.56 16.74
N THR A 172 15.78 -10.45 15.52
CA THR A 172 15.10 -9.23 15.05
C THR A 172 13.80 -9.56 14.36
N LEU A 173 12.81 -8.67 14.50
CA LEU A 173 11.56 -8.69 13.76
C LEU A 173 11.31 -7.31 13.17
N THR A 174 11.06 -7.26 11.87
CA THR A 174 10.70 -6.05 11.13
C THR A 174 9.35 -6.25 10.47
N ILE A 175 8.44 -5.30 10.63
CA ILE A 175 7.10 -5.30 10.03
C ILE A 175 6.94 -3.97 9.32
N ILE A 176 6.61 -3.96 8.03
CA ILE A 176 6.44 -2.73 7.25
C ILE A 176 5.19 -2.86 6.39
N GLN A 177 4.26 -1.93 6.49
CA GLN A 177 3.16 -1.83 5.54
C GLN A 177 3.69 -1.31 4.21
N ILE A 178 3.42 -2.04 3.13
CA ILE A 178 3.91 -1.72 1.79
C ILE A 178 2.80 -1.29 0.82
N LEU A 179 1.53 -1.62 1.11
CA LEU A 179 0.35 -1.24 0.32
C LEU A 179 -0.88 -1.03 1.23
#